data_AF-A0A1H1IKZ1-F1
#
_entry.id   AF-A0A1H1IKZ1-F1
#
_cell.length_a   1.000
_cell.length_b   1.000
_cell.length_c   1.000
_cell.angle_alpha   90.00
_cell.angle_beta   90.00
_cell.angle_gamma   90.00
#
_symmetry.space_group_name_H-M   'P 1'
#
loop_
_entity.id
_entity.type
_entity.pdbx_description
1 polymer ?
#
loop_
_entity_poly.entity_id
_entity_poly.type
_entity_poly.pdbx_seq_one_letter_code
_entity_poly.pdbx_strand_id
1 'polypeptide(L)' 'MGHSADYQAELQIRDLEYIAQILKEQANILNKTGAKALAKESYNQAEQLGIVITLLRRKRKERL' A
#
# COMPACT_ATOMS: atom_id res chain seq x y z
N MET A 1 -6.75 6.53 27.28
CA MET A 1 -5.93 5.48 26.64
C MET A 1 -6.17 5.40 25.11
N GLY A 2 -6.26 6.54 24.38
CA GLY A 2 -6.59 6.57 22.94
C GLY A 2 -5.41 6.87 22.00
N HIS A 3 -4.43 7.65 22.46
CA HIS A 3 -3.32 8.10 21.61
C HIS A 3 -2.42 6.97 21.07
N SER A 4 -2.25 5.87 21.80
CA SER A 4 -1.42 4.75 21.34
C SER A 4 -2.07 3.95 20.22
N ALA A 5 -3.38 3.70 20.28
CA ALA A 5 -4.09 2.94 19.24
C ALA A 5 -4.13 3.70 17.91
N ASP A 6 -4.35 5.02 17.97
CA ASP A 6 -4.29 5.87 16.79
C ASP A 6 -2.89 5.95 16.19
N TYR A 7 -1.86 6.03 17.03
CA TYR A 7 -0.49 6.02 16.56
C TYR A 7 -0.13 4.70 15.89
N GLN A 8 -0.49 3.56 16.49
CA GLN A 8 -0.25 2.23 15.92
C GLN A 8 -0.95 2.03 14.58
N ALA A 9 -2.19 2.50 14.46
CA ALA A 9 -2.90 2.44 13.18
C ALA A 9 -2.25 3.32 12.10
N GLU A 10 -1.56 4.42 12.46
CA GLU A 10 -0.87 5.27 11.47
C GLU A 10 0.42 4.61 11.01
N LEU A 11 1.15 3.97 11.92
CA LEU A 11 2.31 3.15 11.58
C LEU A 11 1.92 2.03 10.61
N GLN A 12 0.84 1.30 10.90
CA GLN A 12 0.36 0.24 10.01
C GLN A 12 0.00 0.76 8.61
N ILE A 13 -0.64 1.93 8.51
CA ILE A 13 -0.95 2.54 7.21
C ILE A 13 0.34 2.89 6.46
N ARG A 14 1.36 3.41 7.15
CA ARG A 14 2.66 3.72 6.54
C ARG A 14 3.40 2.46 6.07
N ASP A 15 3.32 1.37 6.83
CA ASP A 15 3.90 0.09 6.43
C ASP A 15 3.25 -0.43 5.14
N LEU A 16 1.92 -0.32 5.03
CA LEU A 16 1.20 -0.67 3.81
C LEU A 16 1.58 0.22 2.63
N GLU A 17 1.77 1.54 2.84
CA GLU A 17 2.24 2.47 1.82
C GLU A 17 3.65 2.10 1.32
N TYR A 18 4.53 1.71 2.24
CA TYR A 18 5.87 1.24 1.90
C TYR A 18 5.84 -0.05 1.07
N ILE A 19 5.00 -1.02 1.46
CA ILE A 19 4.81 -2.27 0.68
C ILE A 19 4.27 -1.96 -0.73
N ALA A 20 3.30 -1.05 -0.85
CA ALA A 20 2.76 -0.64 -2.14
C ALA A 20 3.84 -0.02 -3.04
N GLN A 21 4.77 0.74 -2.46
CA GLN A 21 5.91 1.29 -3.19
C GLN A 21 6.87 0.18 -3.65
N ILE A 22 7.22 -0.78 -2.78
CA ILE A 22 8.07 -1.92 -3.14
C ILE A 22 7.46 -2.70 -4.31
N LEU A 23 6.15 -2.96 -4.29
CA LEU A 23 5.47 -3.66 -5.37
C LEU A 23 5.58 -2.92 -6.72
N LYS A 24 5.48 -1.57 -6.71
CA LYS A 24 5.69 -0.75 -7.91
C LYS A 24 7.14 -0.82 -8.40
N GLU A 25 8.10 -0.78 -7.51
CA GLU A 25 9.52 -0.89 -7.83
C GLU A 25 9.84 -2.27 -8.44
N GLN A 26 9.31 -3.35 -7.85
CA GLN A 26 9.42 -4.70 -8.39
C GLN A 26 8.77 -4.80 -9.78
N ALA A 27 7.57 -4.23 -9.95
CA ALA A 27 6.89 -4.19 -11.24
C ALA A 27 7.75 -3.47 -12.31
N ASN A 28 8.37 -2.34 -11.96
CA ASN A 28 9.28 -1.62 -12.86
C ASN A 28 10.49 -2.49 -13.27
N ILE A 29 11.09 -3.20 -12.31
CA ILE A 29 12.23 -4.11 -12.56
C ILE A 29 11.80 -5.26 -13.48
N LEU A 30 10.69 -5.93 -13.16
CA LEU A 30 10.14 -7.04 -13.94
C LEU A 30 9.78 -6.60 -15.37
N ASN A 31 9.26 -5.39 -15.53
CA ASN A 31 8.94 -4.84 -16.85
C ASN A 31 10.22 -4.63 -17.68
N LYS A 32 11.30 -4.14 -17.07
CA LYS A 32 12.60 -3.94 -17.72
C LYS A 32 13.29 -5.26 -18.08
N THR A 33 13.11 -6.32 -17.29
CA THR A 33 13.71 -7.64 -17.55
C THR A 33 12.89 -8.52 -18.50
N GLY A 34 11.76 -8.03 -19.00
CA GLY A 34 10.90 -8.72 -19.97
C GLY A 34 9.82 -9.62 -19.35
N ALA A 35 9.74 -9.71 -18.01
CA ALA A 35 8.72 -10.45 -17.28
C ALA A 35 7.38 -9.68 -17.19
N LYS A 36 6.82 -9.30 -18.34
CA LYS A 36 5.67 -8.37 -18.43
C LYS A 36 4.41 -8.82 -17.68
N ALA A 37 4.12 -10.12 -17.66
CA ALA A 37 2.96 -10.66 -16.95
C ALA A 37 3.09 -10.48 -15.43
N LEU A 38 4.27 -10.79 -14.87
CA LEU A 38 4.57 -10.59 -13.45
C LEU A 38 4.61 -9.10 -13.10
N ALA A 39 5.18 -8.27 -13.97
CA ALA A 39 5.16 -6.82 -13.79
C ALA A 39 3.74 -6.27 -13.68
N LYS A 40 2.84 -6.69 -14.58
CA LYS A 40 1.42 -6.32 -14.54
C LYS A 40 0.77 -6.75 -13.23
N GLU A 41 1.02 -7.98 -12.81
CA GLU A 41 0.47 -8.49 -11.55
C GLU A 41 0.96 -7.69 -10.34
N SER A 42 2.25 -7.38 -10.26
CA SER A 42 2.81 -6.53 -9.19
C SER A 42 2.24 -5.11 -9.19
N TYR A 43 1.98 -4.50 -10.36
CA TYR A 43 1.28 -3.22 -10.42
C TYR A 43 -0.16 -3.32 -9.93
N ASN A 44 -0.90 -4.36 -10.34
CA ASN A 44 -2.28 -4.58 -9.91
C ASN A 44 -2.36 -4.71 -8.39
N GLN A 45 -1.44 -5.48 -7.79
CA GLN A 45 -1.37 -5.64 -6.33
C GLN A 45 -1.07 -4.31 -5.63
N ALA A 46 -0.14 -3.51 -6.17
CA ALA A 46 0.14 -2.17 -5.63
C ALA A 46 -1.07 -1.23 -5.71
N GLU A 47 -1.85 -1.30 -6.80
CA GLU A 47 -3.06 -0.50 -6.99
C GLU A 47 -4.16 -0.92 -6.00
N GLN A 48 -4.43 -2.22 -5.88
CA GLN A 48 -5.39 -2.76 -4.91
C GLN A 48 -5.01 -2.35 -3.49
N LEU A 49 -3.73 -2.42 -3.14
CA LEU A 49 -3.25 -1.99 -1.83
C LEU A 49 -3.45 -0.48 -1.61
N GLY A 50 -3.24 0.35 -2.65
CA GLY A 50 -3.54 1.78 -2.62
C GLY A 50 -5.01 2.11 -2.35
N ILE A 51 -5.94 1.32 -2.91
CA ILE A 51 -7.37 1.44 -2.62
C ILE A 51 -7.64 1.12 -1.13
N VAL A 52 -7.06 0.03 -0.61
CA VAL A 52 -7.22 -0.35 0.80
C VAL A 52 -6.67 0.72 1.74
N ILE A 53 -5.48 1.26 1.47
CA ILE A 53 -4.88 2.37 2.24
C ILE A 53 -5.83 3.58 2.27
N THR A 54 -6.40 3.94 1.12
CA THR A 54 -7.33 5.06 1.01
C THR A 54 -8.58 4.86 1.89
N LEU A 55 -9.14 3.65 1.87
CA LEU A 55 -10.29 3.28 2.71
C LEU A 55 -9.93 3.32 4.20
N LEU A 56 -8.74 2.83 4.59
CA LEU A 56 -8.27 2.88 5.98
C LEU A 56 -8.12 4.32 6.47
N ARG A 57 -7.49 5.19 5.67
CA ARG A 57 -7.36 6.63 6.00
C ARG A 57 -8.72 7.31 6.14
N ARG A 58 -9.69 7.01 5.27
CA ARG A 58 -11.05 7.55 5.36
C ARG A 58 -11.77 7.08 6.62
N LYS A 59 -11.79 5.78 6.88
CA LYS A 59 -12.45 5.18 8.06
C LYS A 59 -11.93 5.74 9.37
N ARG A 60 -10.67 6.18 9.40
CA ARG A 60 -10.07 6.87 10.56
C ARG A 60 -10.53 8.32 10.70
N LYS A 61 -10.61 9.08 9.60
CA LYS A 61 -11.16 10.45 9.65
C LYS A 61 -12.61 10.48 10.15
N GLU A 62 -13.40 9.45 9.85
CA GLU A 62 -14.78 9.33 10.32
C GLU A 62 -14.90 8.97 11.81
N ARG A 63 -13.80 8.56 12.48
CA ARG A 63 -13.76 8.21 13.91
C ARG A 63 -13.24 9.35 14.80
N LEU A 64 -12.66 10.40 14.20
CA LEU A 64 -12.11 11.58 14.88
C LEU A 64 -13.10 12.74 14.79
#